data_AF-A0A972SH53-F1
#
_entry.id   AF-A0A972SH53-F1
#
_cell.length_a   1.000
_cell.length_b   1.000
_cell.length_c   1.000
_cell.angle_alpha   90.00
_cell.angle_beta   90.00
_cell.angle_gamma   90.00
#
_symmetry.space_group_name_H-M   'P 1'
#
loop_
_entity.id
_entity.type
_entity.pdbx_description
1 polymer ?
#
loop_
_entity_poly.entity_id
_entity_poly.type
_entity_poly.pdbx_seq_one_letter_code
_entity_poly.pdbx_strand_id
1 'polypeptide(L)'
;MDRLKHALLEYHERSKHRVSGYAPGPGELDWATQPDPFRVFHGAPRIGLPLAADSLTTPYNQLRCGALPPARRFDLSSLATLFELSLGLSAWKSYGTQRWALRCNPSSGNLHPTEGYLLCPTL
;
A
#
# COMPACT_ATOMS: atom_id res chain seq x y z
N MET A 1 -19.17 8.55 -25.71
CA MET A 1 -19.11 8.75 -24.24
C MET A 1 -20.00 7.77 -23.45
N ASP A 2 -20.67 6.81 -24.11
CA ASP A 2 -21.76 6.03 -23.53
C ASP A 2 -21.33 4.64 -22.99
N ARG A 3 -20.43 3.95 -23.69
CA ARG A 3 -20.01 2.57 -23.37
C ARG A 3 -19.24 2.43 -22.06
N LEU A 4 -18.35 3.38 -21.74
CA LEU A 4 -17.55 3.34 -20.50
C LEU A 4 -18.42 3.52 -19.25
N LYS A 5 -19.41 4.41 -19.32
CA LYS A 5 -20.36 4.61 -18.22
C LYS A 5 -21.20 3.35 -18.00
N HIS A 6 -21.70 2.74 -19.09
CA HIS A 6 -22.44 1.48 -19.01
C HIS A 6 -21.60 0.36 -18.38
N ALA A 7 -20.35 0.18 -18.80
CA ALA A 7 -19.47 -0.84 -18.24
C ALA A 7 -19.19 -0.63 -16.74
N LEU A 8 -19.02 0.62 -16.29
CA LEU A 8 -18.79 0.95 -14.89
C LEU A 8 -20.03 0.64 -14.03
N LEU A 9 -21.21 1.01 -14.51
CA LEU A 9 -22.47 0.71 -13.83
C LEU A 9 -22.74 -0.79 -13.78
N GLU A 10 -22.48 -1.52 -14.87
CA GLU A 10 -22.62 -2.98 -14.91
C GLU A 10 -21.67 -3.65 -13.91
N TYR A 11 -20.40 -3.25 -13.88
CA TYR A 11 -19.43 -3.75 -12.91
C TYR A 11 -19.92 -3.51 -11.48
N HIS A 12 -20.35 -2.29 -11.18
CA HIS A 12 -20.86 -1.93 -9.85
C HIS A 12 -22.08 -2.77 -9.44
N GLU A 13 -23.05 -2.95 -10.34
CA GLU A 13 -24.23 -3.78 -10.08
C GLU A 13 -23.87 -5.25 -9.84
N ARG A 14 -22.84 -5.76 -10.52
CA ARG A 14 -22.38 -7.14 -10.37
C ARG A 14 -21.55 -7.37 -9.12
N SER A 15 -20.77 -6.38 -8.66
CA SER A 15 -19.81 -6.55 -7.56
C SER A 15 -20.29 -6.07 -6.19
N LYS A 16 -21.45 -5.38 -6.10
CA LYS A 16 -21.97 -4.90 -4.81
C LYS A 16 -22.71 -5.99 -4.04
N HIS A 17 -22.51 -6.05 -2.72
CA HIS A 17 -23.37 -6.82 -1.82
C HIS A 17 -24.77 -6.18 -1.74
N ARG A 18 -25.79 -7.00 -1.46
CA ARG A 18 -27.17 -6.56 -1.25
C ARG A 18 -27.64 -7.06 0.12
N VAL A 19 -28.69 -6.43 0.66
CA VAL A 19 -29.29 -6.87 1.94
C VAL A 19 -29.72 -8.34 1.87
N SER A 20 -30.20 -8.79 0.72
CA SER A 20 -30.61 -10.18 0.48
C SER A 20 -29.47 -11.16 0.16
N GLY A 21 -28.23 -10.70 0.05
CA GLY A 21 -27.10 -11.60 -0.23
C GLY A 21 -25.81 -10.91 -0.68
N TYR A 22 -24.70 -11.61 -0.48
CA TYR A 22 -23.38 -11.15 -0.92
C TYR A 22 -23.25 -11.20 -2.45
N ALA A 23 -22.44 -10.30 -3.04
CA ALA A 23 -22.00 -10.41 -4.43
C ALA A 23 -21.31 -11.75 -4.69
N PRO A 24 -21.37 -12.27 -5.93
CA PRO A 24 -20.66 -13.48 -6.31
C PRO A 24 -19.15 -13.36 -6.03
N GLY A 25 -18.56 -14.41 -5.47
CA GLY A 25 -17.13 -14.50 -5.18
C GLY A 25 -16.64 -15.95 -5.25
N PRO A 26 -15.33 -16.17 -5.13
CA PRO A 26 -14.79 -17.53 -5.01
C PRO A 26 -15.34 -18.13 -3.70
N GLY A 27 -16.05 -19.27 -3.79
CA GLY A 27 -16.70 -19.88 -2.63
C GLY A 27 -15.72 -20.29 -1.53
N GLU A 28 -14.49 -20.61 -1.91
CA GLU A 28 -13.38 -20.95 -1.01
C GLU A 28 -12.09 -20.25 -1.46
N LEU A 29 -11.11 -20.18 -0.55
CA LEU A 29 -9.77 -19.66 -0.81
C LEU A 29 -8.82 -20.81 -1.13
N ASP A 30 -8.16 -20.74 -2.29
CA ASP A 30 -7.07 -21.63 -2.65
C ASP A 30 -5.76 -21.16 -1.99
N TRP A 31 -5.46 -21.72 -0.83
CA TRP A 31 -4.24 -21.39 -0.09
C TRP A 31 -2.97 -21.93 -0.72
N ALA A 32 -3.05 -22.91 -1.63
CA ALA A 32 -1.87 -23.47 -2.30
C ALA A 32 -1.30 -22.49 -3.34
N THR A 33 -2.10 -21.54 -3.81
CA THR A 33 -1.70 -20.56 -4.84
C THR A 33 -1.61 -19.12 -4.30
N GLN A 34 -1.42 -18.95 -2.98
CA GLN A 34 -1.25 -17.63 -2.38
C GLN A 34 -0.05 -16.90 -3.01
N PRO A 35 -0.22 -15.69 -3.56
CA PRO A 35 0.86 -14.97 -4.22
C PRO A 35 1.89 -14.45 -3.20
N ASP A 36 3.15 -14.37 -3.62
CA ASP A 36 4.17 -13.63 -2.87
C ASP A 36 3.78 -12.14 -2.84
N PRO A 37 3.65 -11.52 -1.65
CA PRO A 37 3.28 -10.11 -1.53
C PRO A 37 4.41 -9.15 -1.96
N PHE A 38 5.59 -9.64 -2.33
CA PHE A 38 6.73 -8.84 -2.77
C PHE A 38 7.21 -9.23 -4.16
N ARG A 39 7.30 -8.23 -5.05
CA ARG A 39 7.96 -8.38 -6.34
C ARG A 39 9.48 -8.26 -6.21
N VAL A 40 10.22 -9.21 -6.77
CA VAL A 40 11.69 -9.19 -6.82
C VAL A 40 12.16 -9.07 -8.27
N PHE A 41 13.03 -8.09 -8.53
CA PHE A 41 13.68 -7.92 -9.83
C PHE A 41 15.09 -8.52 -9.78
N HIS A 42 15.25 -9.73 -10.33
CA HIS A 42 16.54 -10.42 -10.35
C HIS A 42 17.58 -9.65 -11.18
N GLY A 43 18.79 -9.52 -10.64
CA GLY A 43 19.91 -8.81 -11.29
C GLY A 43 19.89 -7.28 -11.15
N ALA A 44 18.81 -6.68 -10.61
CA ALA A 44 18.75 -5.25 -10.36
C ALA A 44 19.54 -4.86 -9.09
N PRO A 45 20.23 -3.70 -9.07
CA PRO A 45 20.86 -3.18 -7.85
C PRO A 45 19.83 -2.98 -6.72
N ARG A 46 20.22 -3.29 -5.48
CA ARG A 46 19.39 -3.07 -4.29
C ARG A 46 19.97 -1.93 -3.47
N ILE A 47 19.20 -0.85 -3.33
CA ILE A 47 19.56 0.30 -2.50
C ILE A 47 18.79 0.18 -1.18
N GLY A 48 19.52 0.08 -0.07
CA GLY A 48 18.93 0.12 1.26
C GLY A 48 18.43 1.52 1.58
N LEU A 49 17.19 1.63 2.03
CA LEU A 49 16.60 2.87 2.52
C LEU A 49 16.57 2.84 4.05
N PRO A 50 17.13 3.84 4.76
CA PRO A 50 17.09 3.88 6.22
C PRO A 50 15.67 4.13 6.74
N LEU A 51 15.33 3.52 7.87
CA LEU A 51 14.15 3.90 8.65
C LEU A 51 14.50 5.14 9.46
N ALA A 52 13.86 6.27 9.14
CA ALA A 52 14.17 7.59 9.66
C ALA A 52 12.91 8.41 10.02
N ALA A 53 11.71 7.83 9.93
CA ALA A 53 10.45 8.53 10.25
C ALA A 53 10.41 9.03 11.70
N ASP A 54 11.02 8.32 12.64
CA ASP A 54 11.12 8.73 14.05
C ASP A 54 11.91 10.04 14.25
N SER A 55 12.68 10.48 13.24
CA SER A 55 13.35 11.80 13.27
C SER A 55 12.40 12.98 13.02
N LEU A 56 11.16 12.72 12.60
CA LEU A 56 10.17 13.75 12.34
C LEU A 56 9.60 14.29 13.65
N THR A 57 9.71 15.61 13.83
CA THR A 57 9.22 16.30 15.03
C THR A 57 7.81 16.86 14.86
N THR A 58 7.29 16.89 13.62
CA THR A 58 5.98 17.49 13.32
C THR A 58 4.85 16.53 13.69
N PRO A 59 3.99 16.87 14.66
CA PRO A 59 2.84 16.05 15.02
C PRO A 59 1.74 16.13 13.95
N TYR A 60 0.99 15.03 13.80
CA TYR A 60 -0.11 14.92 12.84
C TYR A 60 -1.17 16.04 12.97
N ASN A 61 -1.49 16.45 14.20
CA ASN A 61 -2.48 17.49 14.44
C ASN A 61 -2.05 18.86 13.90
N GLN A 62 -0.75 19.20 13.92
CA GLN A 62 -0.26 20.45 13.34
C GLN A 62 -0.43 20.46 11.82
N LEU A 63 -0.13 19.33 11.15
CA LEU A 63 -0.36 19.17 9.71
C LEU A 63 -1.84 19.36 9.37
N ARG A 64 -2.75 18.80 10.18
CA ARG A 64 -4.20 18.93 10.01
C ARG A 64 -4.71 20.36 10.16
N CYS A 65 -4.01 21.21 10.89
CA CYS A 65 -4.30 22.64 11.03
C CYS A 65 -3.58 23.51 9.99
N GLY A 66 -2.87 22.91 9.02
CA GLY A 66 -2.17 23.64 7.95
C GLY A 66 -0.77 24.15 8.32
N ALA A 67 -0.25 23.81 9.51
CA ALA A 67 1.13 24.12 9.87
C ALA A 67 2.07 23.08 9.24
N LEU A 68 2.68 23.44 8.11
CA LEU A 68 3.61 22.57 7.39
C LEU A 68 5.03 22.69 7.97
N PRO A 69 5.79 21.57 8.04
CA PRO A 69 7.20 21.63 8.38
C PRO A 69 8.01 22.36 7.31
N PRO A 70 9.24 22.80 7.62
CA PRO A 70 10.18 23.26 6.61
C PRO A 70 10.37 22.21 5.52
N ALA A 71 10.54 22.67 4.28
CA ALA A 71 10.83 21.80 3.14
C ALA A 71 12.12 21.00 3.40
N ARG A 72 12.09 19.71 3.06
CA ARG A 72 13.28 18.83 3.10
C ARG A 72 13.98 18.82 1.76
N ARG A 73 15.27 18.52 1.76
CA ARG A 73 16.06 18.31 0.54
C ARG A 73 15.56 17.07 -0.20
N PHE A 74 15.72 17.06 -1.52
CA PHE A 74 15.43 15.87 -2.31
C PHE A 74 16.66 14.95 -2.30
N ASP A 75 16.76 14.10 -1.29
CA ASP A 75 17.86 13.16 -1.09
C ASP A 75 17.35 11.78 -0.65
N LEU A 76 18.26 10.81 -0.59
CA LEU A 76 17.93 9.43 -0.22
C LEU A 76 17.27 9.32 1.15
N SER A 77 17.69 10.16 2.12
CA SER A 77 17.12 10.15 3.47
C SER A 77 15.67 10.62 3.46
N SER A 78 15.37 11.67 2.71
CA SER A 78 14.02 12.24 2.64
C SER A 78 13.07 11.32 1.87
N LEU A 79 13.57 10.66 0.81
CA LEU A 79 12.83 9.61 0.10
C LEU A 79 12.58 8.38 0.98
N ALA A 80 13.56 7.97 1.78
CA ALA A 80 13.42 6.84 2.69
C ALA A 80 12.33 7.09 3.73
N THR A 81 12.32 8.28 4.36
CA THR A 81 11.25 8.70 5.28
C THR A 81 9.88 8.71 4.60
N LEU A 82 9.78 9.21 3.36
CA LEU A 82 8.53 9.21 2.61
C LEU A 82 8.03 7.78 2.41
N PHE A 83 8.88 6.86 1.94
CA PHE A 83 8.48 5.47 1.69
C PHE A 83 8.20 4.69 2.96
N GLU A 84 8.93 4.92 4.04
CA GLU A 84 8.63 4.33 5.35
C GLU A 84 7.21 4.68 5.81
N LEU A 85 6.83 5.96 5.74
CA LEU A 85 5.51 6.42 6.18
C LEU A 85 4.38 6.05 5.22
N SER A 86 4.65 5.90 3.93
CA SER A 86 3.61 5.69 2.90
C SER A 86 3.46 4.23 2.45
N LEU A 87 4.55 3.48 2.34
CA LEU A 87 4.62 2.14 1.74
C LEU A 87 5.34 1.11 2.63
N GLY A 88 5.88 1.53 3.77
CA GLY A 88 6.65 0.68 4.68
C GLY A 88 5.83 -0.40 5.36
N LEU A 89 6.53 -1.40 5.91
CA LEU A 89 5.92 -2.40 6.79
C LEU A 89 5.78 -1.81 8.20
N SER A 90 4.57 -1.76 8.72
CA SER A 90 4.29 -1.16 10.04
C SER A 90 4.36 -2.18 11.18
N ALA A 91 4.08 -3.46 10.90
CA ALA A 91 4.11 -4.53 11.88
C ALA A 91 4.19 -5.91 11.22
N TRP A 92 4.43 -6.93 12.04
CA TRP A 92 4.23 -8.33 11.68
C TRP A 92 3.19 -8.94 12.60
N LYS A 93 2.19 -9.62 12.04
CA LYS A 93 1.26 -10.46 12.80
C LYS A 93 1.65 -11.92 12.63
N SER A 94 1.40 -12.71 13.67
CA SER A 94 1.59 -14.15 13.64
C SER A 94 0.44 -14.84 14.37
N TYR A 95 0.04 -16.00 13.86
CA TYR A 95 -0.96 -16.86 14.46
C TYR A 95 -0.70 -18.32 14.02
N GLY A 96 -0.47 -19.21 14.99
CA GLY A 96 0.00 -20.56 14.70
C GLY A 96 1.32 -20.54 13.92
N THR A 97 1.37 -21.26 12.80
CA THR A 97 2.54 -21.28 11.90
C THR A 97 2.55 -20.14 10.88
N GLN A 98 1.47 -19.33 10.82
CA GLN A 98 1.31 -18.29 9.83
C GLN A 98 1.87 -16.96 10.34
N ARG A 99 2.56 -16.23 9.46
CA ARG A 99 3.09 -14.89 9.72
C ARG A 99 2.91 -14.01 8.49
N TRP A 100 2.41 -12.80 8.67
CA TRP A 100 2.20 -11.85 7.57
C TRP A 100 2.56 -10.41 7.99
N ALA A 101 3.01 -9.64 7.00
CA ALA A 101 3.35 -8.24 7.19
C ALA A 101 2.10 -7.35 7.13
N LEU A 102 2.08 -6.31 7.95
CA LEU A 102 1.16 -5.18 7.82
C LEU A 102 1.92 -4.01 7.20
N ARG A 103 1.23 -3.18 6.41
CA ARG A 103 1.81 -1.98 5.78
C ARG A 103 1.22 -0.71 6.37
N CYS A 104 1.90 0.41 6.15
CA CYS A 104 1.41 1.75 6.52
C CYS A 104 0.16 2.15 5.70
N ASN A 105 0.04 1.66 4.46
CA ASN A 105 -1.15 1.82 3.64
C ASN A 105 -2.14 0.65 3.86
N PRO A 106 -3.40 0.91 4.25
CA PRO A 106 -4.37 -0.16 4.46
C PRO A 106 -4.81 -0.79 3.13
N SER A 107 -5.08 -2.10 3.16
CA SER A 107 -5.57 -2.86 2.01
C SER A 107 -6.59 -3.90 2.45
N SER A 108 -7.68 -4.03 1.71
CA SER A 108 -8.72 -5.04 1.98
C SER A 108 -8.10 -6.44 1.98
N GLY A 109 -8.41 -7.23 3.00
CA GLY A 109 -7.84 -8.57 3.19
C GLY A 109 -6.32 -8.61 3.40
N ASN A 110 -5.66 -7.45 3.58
CA ASN A 110 -4.20 -7.33 3.62
C ASN A 110 -3.49 -7.89 2.37
N LEU A 111 -4.13 -7.77 1.19
CA LEU A 111 -3.64 -8.37 -0.06
C LEU A 111 -2.65 -7.49 -0.82
N HIS A 112 -2.72 -6.16 -0.65
CA HIS A 112 -1.80 -5.18 -1.26
C HIS A 112 -1.60 -5.37 -2.78
N PRO A 113 -2.65 -5.25 -3.62
CA PRO A 113 -2.57 -5.49 -5.06
C PRO A 113 -1.82 -4.39 -5.84
N THR A 114 -1.16 -3.46 -5.14
CA THR A 114 -0.54 -2.25 -5.69
C THR A 114 0.96 -2.23 -5.41
N GLU A 115 1.73 -1.77 -6.39
CA GLU A 115 3.18 -1.56 -6.30
C GLU A 115 3.50 -0.06 -6.41
N GLY A 116 4.54 0.39 -5.70
CA GLY A 116 5.04 1.76 -5.76
C GLY A 116 6.33 1.86 -6.57
N TYR A 117 6.40 2.81 -7.50
CA TYR A 117 7.60 3.08 -8.31
C TYR A 117 7.98 4.56 -8.19
N LEU A 118 9.27 4.84 -8.02
CA LEU A 118 9.82 6.19 -8.05
C LEU A 118 10.44 6.46 -9.41
N LEU A 119 10.01 7.54 -10.06
CA LEU A 119 10.72 8.14 -11.18
C LEU A 119 11.27 9.48 -10.67
N CYS A 120 12.59 9.62 -10.65
CA CYS A 120 13.26 10.82 -10.16
C CYS A 120 14.51 11.16 -10.98
N PRO A 121 15.02 12.40 -10.87
CA PRO A 121 16.38 12.73 -11.32
C PRO A 121 17.44 11.89 -10.60
N THR A 122 18.67 11.93 -11.10
CA THR A 122 19.83 11.42 -10.37
C THR A 122 19.93 12.10 -9.01
N LEU A 123 20.05 11.28 -7.95
CA LEU A 123 20.25 11.71 -6.57
C LEU A 123 21.71 12.03 -6.27
#